data_AF-A0A538STZ6-F1
#
_entry.id   AF-A0A538STZ6-F1
#
_cell.length_a   1.000
_cell.length_b   1.000
_cell.length_c   1.000
_cell.angle_alpha   90.00
_cell.angle_beta   90.00
_cell.angle_gamma   90.00
#
_symmetry.space_group_name_H-M   'P 1'
#
loop_
_entity.id
_entity.type
_entity.pdbx_description
1 polymer ?
#
loop_
_entity_poly.entity_id
_entity_poly.type
_entity_poly.pdbx_seq_one_letter_code
_entity_poly.pdbx_strand_id
1 'polypeptide(L)'
;MNPRNYVDLKDSSRDLQPTYYFMVNCLLYSRMETGLVSNQDFYDEDVNVYLAHLLHSFINPEYVEQSKKFLSKYDTDVFRRLANSADARLKYQIYKTNADFLLVSIGIFDNPAAAEGHRAKMQPSEEAYIGRGKTYYHFAYSYSQQMHRKNAGISEVLEKLSVGFEKYIRILSHMRGEYLDLLKRFSQGEVYHLERSINERSQQELLRLKQDELLELYSAWKTEPTAEREESLVRVVGEIKQINPDFKFDLPKR
;
A
#
# COMPACT_ATOMS: atom_id res chain seq x y z
N MET A 1 -35.49 14.14 6.35
CA MET A 1 -34.64 13.84 5.19
C MET A 1 -34.06 12.45 5.37
N ASN A 2 -34.18 11.58 4.36
CA ASN A 2 -33.86 10.16 4.45
C ASN A 2 -32.39 9.94 4.00
N PRO A 3 -31.49 9.41 4.84
CA PRO A 3 -30.04 9.34 4.59
C PRO A 3 -29.62 8.28 3.54
N ARG A 4 -30.51 7.93 2.60
CA ARG A 4 -30.36 6.76 1.71
C ARG A 4 -29.79 7.05 0.31
N ASN A 5 -29.31 8.27 0.03
CA ASN A 5 -28.98 8.68 -1.34
C ASN A 5 -27.51 9.00 -1.61
N TYR A 6 -26.56 8.54 -0.79
CA TYR A 6 -25.14 8.56 -1.15
C TYR A 6 -24.70 7.17 -1.60
N VAL A 7 -24.89 6.90 -2.90
CA VAL A 7 -24.34 5.72 -3.56
C VAL A 7 -23.68 6.15 -4.86
N ASP A 8 -22.36 6.09 -4.88
CA ASP A 8 -21.62 5.54 -6.02
C ASP A 8 -20.67 4.44 -5.51
N LEU A 9 -21.20 3.61 -4.62
CA LEU A 9 -20.63 2.33 -4.21
C LEU A 9 -21.48 1.26 -4.88
N LYS A 10 -20.99 0.67 -5.96
CA LYS A 10 -21.51 -0.59 -6.50
C LYS A 10 -21.22 -1.70 -5.48
N ASP A 11 -21.98 -1.72 -4.40
CA ASP A 11 -22.35 -2.98 -3.76
C ASP A 11 -23.68 -2.80 -3.05
N SER A 12 -24.74 -3.17 -3.76
CA SER A 12 -26.12 -3.12 -3.29
C SER A 12 -26.41 -4.34 -2.41
N SER A 13 -25.72 -4.44 -1.28
CA SER A 13 -25.97 -5.47 -0.28
C SER A 13 -26.15 -4.81 1.09
N ARG A 14 -27.35 -4.98 1.65
CA ARG A 14 -27.68 -4.60 3.03
C ARG A 14 -27.07 -5.55 4.07
N ASP A 15 -26.20 -6.47 3.66
CA ASP A 15 -25.42 -7.30 4.56
C ASP A 15 -24.12 -6.56 4.90
N LEU A 16 -24.25 -5.60 5.83
CA LEU A 16 -23.08 -5.02 6.50
C LEU A 16 -22.27 -6.17 7.09
N GLN A 17 -21.11 -6.44 6.49
CA GLN A 17 -20.23 -7.53 6.91
C GLN A 17 -19.89 -7.35 8.40
N PRO A 18 -19.96 -8.42 9.24
CA PRO A 18 -19.66 -8.34 10.67
C PRO A 18 -18.32 -7.64 10.97
N THR A 19 -17.35 -7.79 10.06
CA THR A 19 -16.04 -7.17 10.13
C THR A 19 -16.07 -5.65 10.01
N TYR A 20 -16.95 -5.07 9.18
CA TYR A 20 -17.09 -3.62 9.08
C TYR A 20 -17.66 -3.04 10.39
N TYR A 21 -18.69 -3.67 10.95
CA TYR A 21 -19.27 -3.26 12.23
C TYR A 21 -18.24 -3.35 13.37
N PHE A 22 -17.45 -4.42 13.38
CA PHE A 22 -16.32 -4.56 14.29
C PHE A 22 -15.33 -3.38 14.16
N MET A 23 -14.89 -3.04 12.95
CA MET A 23 -13.96 -1.93 12.71
C MET A 23 -14.51 -0.58 13.19
N VAL A 24 -15.79 -0.30 12.93
CA VAL A 24 -16.44 0.92 13.43
C VAL A 24 -16.40 0.99 14.96
N ASN A 25 -16.75 -0.10 15.65
CA ASN A 25 -16.77 -0.12 17.11
C ASN A 25 -15.36 0.06 17.69
N CYS A 26 -14.36 -0.65 17.17
CA CYS A 26 -12.98 -0.51 17.61
C CYS A 26 -12.49 0.94 17.45
N LEU A 27 -12.84 1.58 16.34
CA LEU A 27 -12.50 2.98 16.10
C LEU A 27 -13.18 3.91 17.11
N LEU A 28 -14.48 3.75 17.33
CA LEU A 28 -15.25 4.60 18.26
C LEU A 28 -14.76 4.45 19.71
N TYR A 29 -14.50 3.23 20.18
CA TYR A 29 -13.96 3.03 21.52
C TYR A 29 -12.56 3.62 21.67
N SER A 30 -11.69 3.43 20.67
CA SER A 30 -10.35 4.04 20.68
C SER A 30 -10.40 5.56 20.74
N ARG A 31 -11.38 6.19 20.09
CA ARG A 31 -11.60 7.65 20.21
C ARG A 31 -12.00 8.08 21.60
N MET A 32 -12.89 7.33 22.27
CA MET A 32 -13.30 7.62 23.63
C MET A 32 -12.12 7.51 24.61
N GLU A 33 -11.32 6.45 24.48
CA GLU A 33 -10.21 6.17 25.38
C GLU A 33 -9.00 7.10 25.17
N THR A 34 -8.78 7.56 23.95
CA THR A 34 -7.74 8.56 23.64
C THR A 34 -8.17 10.01 23.97
N GLY A 35 -9.43 10.22 24.37
CA GLY A 35 -9.98 11.57 24.60
C GLY A 35 -10.19 12.37 23.31
N LEU A 36 -10.21 11.71 22.15
CA LEU A 36 -10.40 12.30 20.82
C LEU A 36 -11.81 12.01 20.30
N VAL A 37 -12.83 12.41 21.06
CA VAL A 37 -14.23 12.08 20.78
C VAL A 37 -14.66 12.69 19.43
N SER A 38 -15.59 12.02 18.74
CA SER A 38 -16.16 12.51 17.48
C SER A 38 -16.81 13.88 17.66
N ASN A 39 -16.65 14.75 16.66
CA ASN A 39 -17.24 16.08 16.61
C ASN A 39 -16.79 17.06 17.72
N GLN A 40 -15.74 16.73 18.48
CA GLN A 40 -15.27 17.59 19.56
C GLN A 40 -14.70 18.93 19.05
N ASP A 41 -13.84 18.88 18.03
CA ASP A 41 -13.22 20.08 17.43
C ASP A 41 -13.96 20.55 16.18
N PHE A 42 -14.44 19.61 15.37
CA PHE A 42 -15.19 19.83 14.12
C PHE A 42 -15.93 18.55 13.75
N TYR A 43 -16.99 18.65 12.93
CA TYR A 43 -17.77 17.49 12.49
C TYR A 43 -16.92 16.50 11.67
N ASP A 44 -16.72 15.29 12.19
CA ASP A 44 -15.79 14.30 11.62
C ASP A 44 -16.29 12.84 11.68
N GLU A 45 -17.59 12.63 11.87
CA GLU A 45 -18.22 11.30 11.79
C GLU A 45 -18.03 10.62 10.44
N ASP A 46 -18.02 11.40 9.37
CA ASP A 46 -17.76 10.94 8.01
C ASP A 46 -16.34 10.38 7.85
N VAL A 47 -15.37 10.93 8.60
CA VAL A 47 -14.02 10.38 8.67
C VAL A 47 -14.03 9.02 9.35
N ASN A 48 -14.83 8.82 10.40
CA ASN A 48 -14.93 7.50 11.05
C ASN A 48 -15.47 6.43 10.09
N VAL A 49 -16.51 6.76 9.34
CA VAL A 49 -17.08 5.88 8.30
C VAL A 49 -16.03 5.56 7.24
N TYR A 50 -15.29 6.58 6.79
CA TYR A 50 -14.21 6.40 5.83
C TYR A 50 -13.10 5.48 6.35
N LEU A 51 -12.62 5.71 7.58
CA LEU A 51 -11.57 4.89 8.19
C LEU A 51 -12.00 3.44 8.38
N ALA A 52 -13.23 3.20 8.83
CA ALA A 52 -13.76 1.85 8.97
C ALA A 52 -13.86 1.14 7.61
N HIS A 53 -14.32 1.83 6.56
CA HIS A 53 -14.32 1.30 5.20
C HIS A 53 -12.91 1.03 4.68
N LEU A 54 -11.97 1.91 4.98
CA LEU A 54 -10.59 1.76 4.58
C LEU A 54 -9.99 0.50 5.22
N LEU A 55 -10.07 0.39 6.55
CA LEU A 55 -9.61 -0.77 7.29
C LEU A 55 -10.26 -2.06 6.80
N HIS A 56 -11.57 -2.04 6.55
CA HIS A 56 -12.28 -3.18 5.96
C HIS A 56 -11.76 -3.54 4.57
N SER A 57 -11.46 -2.55 3.72
CA SER A 57 -10.92 -2.76 2.37
C SER A 57 -9.55 -3.43 2.40
N PHE A 58 -8.71 -3.09 3.38
CA PHE A 58 -7.38 -3.71 3.56
C PHE A 58 -7.44 -5.19 3.95
N ILE A 59 -8.59 -5.70 4.41
CA ILE A 59 -8.79 -7.13 4.69
C ILE A 59 -8.95 -7.91 3.39
N ASN A 60 -9.44 -7.27 2.31
CA ASN A 60 -9.64 -7.91 1.03
C ASN A 60 -8.35 -7.89 0.19
N PRO A 61 -7.74 -9.05 -0.14
CA PRO A 61 -6.53 -9.11 -0.97
C PRO A 61 -6.70 -8.48 -2.35
N GLU A 62 -7.88 -8.56 -2.95
CA GLU A 62 -8.14 -7.99 -4.27
C GLU A 62 -7.99 -6.47 -4.29
N TYR A 63 -8.42 -5.79 -3.21
CA TYR A 63 -8.25 -4.36 -3.07
C TYR A 63 -6.77 -3.97 -3.02
N VAL A 64 -5.97 -4.74 -2.28
CA VAL A 64 -4.53 -4.51 -2.16
C VAL A 64 -3.84 -4.70 -3.52
N GLU A 65 -4.15 -5.79 -4.23
CA GLU A 65 -3.60 -6.04 -5.58
C GLU A 65 -3.96 -4.94 -6.57
N GLN A 66 -5.23 -4.51 -6.60
CA GLN A 66 -5.66 -3.43 -7.49
C GLN A 66 -5.02 -2.09 -7.15
N SER A 67 -4.67 -1.86 -5.88
CA SER A 67 -4.04 -0.64 -5.39
C SER A 67 -2.55 -0.56 -5.73
N LYS A 68 -1.85 -1.71 -5.87
CA LYS A 68 -0.41 -1.75 -6.20
C LYS A 68 -0.02 -0.90 -7.40
N LYS A 69 -0.88 -0.85 -8.42
CA LYS A 69 -0.62 -0.06 -9.63
C LYS A 69 -0.56 1.45 -9.37
N PHE A 70 -1.02 1.95 -8.23
CA PHE A 70 -0.97 3.36 -7.85
C PHE A 70 0.08 3.66 -6.77
N LEU A 71 0.60 2.64 -6.11
CA LEU A 71 1.57 2.79 -5.03
C LEU A 71 2.97 3.11 -5.57
N SER A 72 3.73 3.85 -4.78
CA SER A 72 5.12 4.19 -5.09
C SER A 72 5.93 4.28 -3.81
N LYS A 73 7.09 3.61 -3.81
CA LYS A 73 7.97 3.56 -2.65
C LYS A 73 8.49 4.96 -2.29
N TYR A 74 8.93 5.72 -3.29
CA TYR A 74 9.51 7.05 -3.12
C TYR A 74 8.62 8.15 -3.69
N ASP A 75 8.66 9.33 -3.05
CA ASP A 75 7.99 10.55 -3.52
C ASP A 75 8.41 10.93 -4.94
N THR A 76 9.69 10.75 -5.26
CA THR A 76 10.24 11.03 -6.59
C THR A 76 9.54 10.24 -7.68
N ASP A 77 9.12 9.00 -7.40
CA ASP A 77 8.44 8.16 -8.37
C ASP A 77 7.00 8.62 -8.57
N VAL A 78 6.32 9.04 -7.49
CA VAL A 78 5.00 9.67 -7.57
C VAL A 78 5.07 10.93 -8.42
N PHE A 79 6.00 11.84 -8.11
CA PHE A 79 6.13 13.10 -8.84
C PHE A 79 6.53 12.87 -10.29
N ARG A 80 7.48 11.98 -10.58
CA ARG A 80 7.88 11.64 -11.95
C ARG A 80 6.70 11.09 -12.76
N ARG A 81 5.91 10.19 -12.16
CA ARG A 81 4.74 9.60 -12.81
C ARG A 81 3.65 10.63 -13.09
N LEU A 82 3.51 11.63 -12.23
CA LEU A 82 2.48 12.67 -12.35
C LEU A 82 2.91 13.90 -13.16
N ALA A 83 4.22 14.14 -13.32
CA ALA A 83 4.77 15.32 -13.99
C ALA A 83 4.22 15.52 -15.41
N ASN A 84 4.01 14.42 -16.14
CA ASN A 84 3.54 14.45 -17.52
C ASN A 84 2.03 14.15 -17.66
N SER A 85 1.32 13.95 -16.55
CA SER A 85 -0.11 13.65 -16.60
C SER A 85 -0.92 14.94 -16.46
N ALA A 86 -1.86 15.17 -17.38
CA ALA A 86 -2.89 16.22 -17.25
C ALA A 86 -4.17 15.69 -16.57
N ASP A 87 -4.28 14.39 -16.34
CA ASP A 87 -5.50 13.77 -15.81
C ASP A 87 -5.61 13.95 -14.29
N ALA A 88 -6.52 14.81 -13.87
CA ALA A 88 -6.83 15.04 -12.45
C ALA A 88 -7.38 13.78 -11.76
N ARG A 89 -8.03 12.86 -12.49
CA ARG A 89 -8.55 11.60 -11.93
C ARG A 89 -7.43 10.68 -11.52
N LEU A 90 -6.45 10.52 -12.41
CA LEU A 90 -5.27 9.71 -12.16
C LEU A 90 -4.44 10.31 -11.01
N LYS A 91 -4.27 11.63 -10.97
CA LYS A 91 -3.59 12.33 -9.87
C LYS A 91 -4.29 12.10 -8.54
N TYR A 92 -5.61 12.28 -8.50
CA TYR A 92 -6.43 11.98 -7.34
C TYR A 92 -6.24 10.54 -6.86
N GLN A 93 -6.35 9.55 -7.75
CA GLN A 93 -6.21 8.14 -7.39
C GLN A 93 -4.83 7.84 -6.82
N ILE A 94 -3.76 8.33 -7.45
CA ILE A 94 -2.39 8.09 -6.99
C ILE A 94 -2.18 8.72 -5.61
N TYR A 95 -2.51 9.99 -5.41
CA TYR A 95 -2.29 10.64 -4.12
C TYR A 95 -3.15 10.03 -3.01
N LYS A 96 -4.44 9.78 -3.29
CA LYS A 96 -5.34 9.15 -2.32
C LYS A 96 -4.85 7.77 -1.91
N THR A 97 -4.54 6.90 -2.87
CA THR A 97 -4.10 5.53 -2.57
C THR A 97 -2.78 5.54 -1.79
N ASN A 98 -1.81 6.39 -2.12
CA ASN A 98 -0.58 6.47 -1.33
C ASN A 98 -0.85 7.04 0.09
N ALA A 99 -1.73 8.02 0.24
CA ALA A 99 -2.11 8.57 1.55
C ALA A 99 -2.82 7.53 2.43
N ASP A 100 -3.76 6.79 1.87
CA ASP A 100 -4.51 5.70 2.51
C ASP A 100 -3.55 4.63 3.06
N PHE A 101 -2.60 4.20 2.23
CA PHE A 101 -1.58 3.22 2.63
C PHE A 101 -0.63 3.78 3.70
N LEU A 102 -0.22 5.04 3.59
CA LEU A 102 0.60 5.68 4.62
C LEU A 102 -0.14 5.74 5.95
N LEU A 103 -1.41 6.17 5.95
CA LEU A 103 -2.22 6.27 7.16
C LEU A 103 -2.36 4.91 7.85
N VAL A 104 -2.68 3.85 7.10
CA VAL A 104 -2.82 2.50 7.66
C VAL A 104 -1.48 1.94 8.10
N SER A 105 -0.40 2.12 7.33
CA SER A 105 0.93 1.61 7.70
C SER A 105 1.43 2.22 9.01
N ILE A 106 1.35 3.55 9.17
CA ILE A 106 1.80 4.24 10.37
C ILE A 106 0.83 3.97 11.54
N GLY A 107 -0.48 4.10 11.29
CA GLY A 107 -1.50 3.96 12.33
C GLY A 107 -1.66 2.54 12.87
N ILE A 108 -1.57 1.50 12.03
CA ILE A 108 -1.90 0.13 12.40
C ILE A 108 -0.69 -0.80 12.51
N PHE A 109 0.37 -0.58 11.73
CA PHE A 109 1.47 -1.55 11.66
C PHE A 109 2.78 -1.09 12.28
N ASP A 110 2.84 0.15 12.79
CA ASP A 110 4.11 0.88 13.00
C ASP A 110 4.91 0.99 11.70
N ASN A 111 5.73 2.03 11.57
CA ASN A 111 6.45 2.26 10.31
C ASN A 111 7.32 1.03 9.95
N PRO A 112 6.98 0.25 8.90
CA PRO A 112 7.70 -0.98 8.58
C PRO A 112 9.15 -0.68 8.18
N ALA A 113 9.41 0.55 7.74
CA ALA A 113 10.73 1.01 7.37
C ALA A 113 11.67 1.09 8.60
N ALA A 114 11.15 1.43 9.79
CA ALA A 114 11.92 1.51 11.03
C ALA A 114 12.41 0.13 11.54
N ALA A 115 11.77 -0.97 11.11
CA ALA A 115 12.14 -2.33 11.47
C ALA A 115 13.35 -2.88 10.69
N GLU A 116 13.76 -2.24 9.58
CA GLU A 116 14.98 -2.60 8.83
C GLU A 116 16.26 -2.13 9.57
N GLY A 117 16.57 -2.79 10.69
CA GLY A 117 17.58 -2.43 11.69
C GLY A 117 19.05 -2.28 11.25
N HIS A 118 19.35 -2.17 9.96
CA HIS A 118 20.70 -1.93 9.44
C HIS A 118 20.77 -0.84 8.34
N ARG A 119 19.63 -0.27 7.91
CA ARG A 119 19.55 0.83 6.92
C ARG A 119 18.88 2.11 7.45
N ALA A 120 18.67 2.21 8.76
CA ALA A 120 18.01 3.32 9.42
C ALA A 120 18.61 4.72 9.14
N LYS A 121 19.89 4.80 8.73
CA LYS A 121 20.56 6.10 8.45
C LYS A 121 20.05 6.84 7.20
N MET A 122 19.30 6.18 6.32
CA MET A 122 18.88 6.75 5.04
C MET A 122 17.37 6.75 4.84
N GLN A 123 16.61 6.37 5.86
CA GLN A 123 15.16 6.34 5.80
C GLN A 123 14.54 7.61 6.40
N PRO A 124 13.40 8.09 5.86
CA PRO A 124 12.70 9.24 6.41
C PRO A 124 12.29 8.99 7.87
N SER A 125 12.33 10.03 8.70
CA SER A 125 11.80 9.97 10.07
C SER A 125 10.29 9.71 10.06
N GLU A 126 9.73 9.25 11.18
CA GLU A 126 8.28 9.12 11.35
C GLU A 126 7.56 10.45 11.04
N GLU A 127 8.12 11.57 11.51
CA GLU A 127 7.62 12.92 11.18
C GLU A 127 7.59 13.20 9.67
N ALA A 128 8.56 12.70 8.92
CA ALA A 128 8.59 12.85 7.46
C ALA A 128 7.47 12.03 6.79
N TYR A 129 7.18 10.82 7.29
CA TYR A 129 6.05 10.01 6.82
C TYR A 129 4.70 10.64 7.18
N ILE A 130 4.58 11.24 8.38
CA ILE A 130 3.42 12.02 8.79
C ILE A 130 3.22 13.22 7.86
N GLY A 131 4.28 14.00 7.60
CA GLY A 131 4.25 15.12 6.67
C GLY A 131 3.87 14.72 5.25
N ARG A 132 4.38 13.57 4.79
CA ARG A 132 4.04 12.98 3.48
C ARG A 132 2.56 12.61 3.40
N GLY A 133 2.02 11.95 4.43
CA GLY A 133 0.61 11.58 4.51
C GLY A 133 -0.32 12.79 4.48
N LYS A 134 -0.03 13.83 5.28
CA LYS A 134 -0.74 15.12 5.26
C LYS A 134 -0.76 15.71 3.85
N THR A 135 0.42 15.81 3.23
CA THR A 135 0.59 16.41 1.90
C THR A 135 -0.16 15.64 0.82
N TYR A 136 -0.13 14.31 0.86
CA TYR A 136 -0.83 13.49 -0.12
C TYR A 136 -2.35 13.59 0.02
N TYR A 137 -2.90 13.61 1.24
CA TYR A 137 -4.33 13.88 1.42
C TYR A 137 -4.70 15.28 0.95
N HIS A 138 -3.86 16.30 1.19
CA HIS A 138 -4.07 17.65 0.68
C HIS A 138 -4.10 17.69 -0.86
N PHE A 139 -3.18 16.99 -1.53
CA PHE A 139 -3.18 16.90 -2.99
C PHE A 139 -4.38 16.12 -3.50
N ALA A 140 -4.73 14.99 -2.88
CA ALA A 140 -5.92 14.23 -3.24
C ALA A 140 -7.18 15.09 -3.14
N TYR A 141 -7.34 15.85 -2.06
CA TYR A 141 -8.39 16.86 -1.90
C TYR A 141 -8.38 17.89 -3.02
N SER A 142 -7.22 18.49 -3.31
CA SER A 142 -7.10 19.53 -4.35
C SER A 142 -7.53 19.02 -5.73
N TYR A 143 -7.17 17.79 -6.08
CA TYR A 143 -7.56 17.17 -7.35
C TYR A 143 -8.99 16.64 -7.35
N SER A 144 -9.55 16.26 -6.20
CA SER A 144 -10.96 15.84 -6.12
C SER A 144 -11.91 17.02 -6.38
N GLN A 145 -11.54 18.23 -5.94
CA GLN A 145 -12.27 19.46 -6.25
C GLN A 145 -12.34 19.75 -7.75
N GLN A 146 -11.29 19.41 -8.50
CA GLN A 146 -11.22 19.61 -9.96
C GLN A 146 -12.09 18.62 -10.76
N MET A 147 -12.48 17.50 -10.16
CA MET A 147 -13.25 16.42 -10.81
C MET A 147 -14.79 16.58 -10.74
N HIS A 148 -15.29 17.71 -10.22
CA HIS A 148 -16.70 18.15 -10.11
C HIS A 148 -17.64 17.50 -9.05
N ARG A 149 -18.59 18.34 -8.63
CA ARG A 149 -19.59 18.39 -7.53
C ARG A 149 -20.26 17.12 -6.95
N LYS A 150 -20.19 15.94 -7.57
CA LYS A 150 -20.93 14.76 -7.06
C LYS A 150 -20.30 14.11 -5.83
N ASN A 151 -19.02 14.38 -5.60
CA ASN A 151 -18.19 13.76 -4.56
C ASN A 151 -17.71 14.78 -3.52
N ALA A 152 -18.58 15.73 -3.14
CA ALA A 152 -18.28 16.73 -2.12
C ALA A 152 -17.91 16.07 -0.78
N GLY A 153 -18.67 15.04 -0.36
CA GLY A 153 -18.44 14.36 0.91
C GLY A 153 -17.05 13.71 1.04
N ILE A 154 -16.57 13.00 0.01
CA ILE A 154 -15.22 12.42 0.06
C ILE A 154 -14.15 13.52 0.04
N SER A 155 -14.38 14.63 -0.65
CA SER A 155 -13.43 15.74 -0.66
C SER A 155 -13.28 16.35 0.73
N GLU A 156 -14.38 16.59 1.44
CA GLU A 156 -14.36 17.07 2.83
C GLU A 156 -13.64 16.09 3.76
N VAL A 157 -13.86 14.79 3.61
CA VAL A 157 -13.14 13.77 4.38
C VAL A 157 -11.62 13.83 4.13
N LEU A 158 -11.19 13.98 2.88
CA LEU A 158 -9.75 14.07 2.55
C LEU A 158 -9.12 15.34 3.12
N GLU A 159 -9.86 16.46 3.14
CA GLU A 159 -9.43 17.69 3.80
C GLU A 159 -9.28 17.48 5.31
N LYS A 160 -10.28 16.89 5.97
CA LYS A 160 -10.24 16.56 7.40
C LYS A 160 -9.08 15.62 7.73
N LEU A 161 -8.83 14.61 6.91
CA LEU A 161 -7.70 13.68 7.06
C LEU A 161 -6.36 14.39 6.87
N SER A 162 -6.26 15.34 5.94
CA SER A 162 -5.05 16.15 5.74
C SER A 162 -4.73 17.01 6.98
N VAL A 163 -5.73 17.69 7.54
CA VAL A 163 -5.54 18.60 8.67
C VAL A 163 -5.38 17.81 9.97
N GLY A 164 -6.21 16.79 10.18
CA GLY A 164 -6.26 15.95 11.37
C GLY A 164 -5.40 14.69 11.32
N PHE A 165 -4.44 14.58 10.40
CA PHE A 165 -3.72 13.33 10.15
C PHE A 165 -3.13 12.68 11.42
N GLU A 166 -2.46 13.47 12.26
CA GLU A 166 -1.87 13.01 13.53
C GLU A 166 -2.93 12.54 14.53
N LYS A 167 -4.07 13.23 14.59
CA LYS A 167 -5.22 12.84 15.41
C LYS A 167 -5.70 11.45 15.01
N TYR A 168 -5.88 11.21 13.71
CA TYR A 168 -6.33 9.91 13.20
C TYR A 168 -5.28 8.81 13.36
N ILE A 169 -4.00 9.12 13.19
CA ILE A 169 -2.93 8.17 13.53
C ILE A 169 -3.02 7.76 14.99
N ARG A 170 -3.12 8.71 15.92
CA ARG A 170 -3.18 8.41 17.36
C ARG A 170 -4.36 7.49 17.71
N ILE A 171 -5.53 7.72 17.09
CA ILE A 171 -6.71 6.85 17.25
C ILE A 171 -6.42 5.44 16.72
N LEU A 172 -5.84 5.33 15.52
CA LEU A 172 -5.53 4.04 14.89
C LEU A 172 -4.45 3.27 15.67
N SER A 173 -3.42 3.96 16.18
CA SER A 173 -2.36 3.36 17.00
C SER A 173 -2.88 2.83 18.32
N HIS A 174 -3.83 3.52 18.94
CA HIS A 174 -4.55 3.00 20.12
C HIS A 174 -5.39 1.76 19.75
N MET A 175 -6.13 1.84 18.65
CA MET A 175 -6.97 0.74 18.16
C MET A 175 -6.17 -0.55 17.90
N ARG A 176 -4.97 -0.40 17.33
CA ARG A 176 -4.01 -1.49 17.11
C ARG A 176 -3.69 -2.26 18.40
N GLY A 177 -3.36 -1.53 19.46
CA GLY A 177 -2.88 -2.11 20.71
C GLY A 177 -3.99 -2.83 21.49
N GLU A 178 -5.13 -2.17 21.63
CA GLU A 178 -6.19 -2.63 22.54
C GLU A 178 -7.22 -3.55 21.87
N TYR A 179 -7.56 -3.31 20.61
CA TYR A 179 -8.70 -3.98 19.96
C TYR A 179 -8.30 -4.97 18.88
N LEU A 180 -7.21 -4.69 18.16
CA LEU A 180 -6.71 -5.61 17.13
C LEU A 180 -5.71 -6.63 17.68
N ASP A 181 -5.23 -6.43 18.92
CA ASP A 181 -4.24 -7.26 19.62
C ASP A 181 -2.99 -7.58 18.76
N LEU A 182 -2.67 -6.69 17.81
CA LEU A 182 -1.56 -6.88 16.86
C LEU A 182 -0.20 -6.82 17.56
N LEU A 183 -0.11 -6.09 18.67
CA LEU A 183 1.10 -5.99 19.48
C LEU A 183 1.45 -7.29 20.22
N LYS A 184 0.47 -8.18 20.50
CA LYS A 184 0.75 -9.50 21.08
C LYS A 184 0.95 -10.59 20.03
N ARG A 185 0.43 -10.42 18.81
CA ARG A 185 0.38 -11.49 17.79
C ARG A 185 1.52 -11.49 16.78
N PHE A 186 2.32 -10.44 16.71
CA PHE A 186 3.55 -10.46 15.94
C PHE A 186 4.70 -9.92 16.78
N SER A 187 5.44 -10.83 17.41
CA SER A 187 6.77 -10.48 17.89
C SER A 187 7.61 -9.96 16.71
N GLN A 188 8.56 -9.06 16.95
CA GLN A 188 9.45 -8.56 15.88
C GLN A 188 10.15 -9.70 15.12
N GLY A 189 10.35 -10.86 15.77
CA GLY A 189 10.86 -12.06 15.13
C GLY A 189 9.89 -12.69 14.11
N GLU A 190 8.59 -12.73 14.42
CA GLU A 190 7.58 -13.27 13.49
C GLU A 190 7.36 -12.37 12.29
N VAL A 191 7.40 -11.04 12.45
CA VAL A 191 7.39 -10.08 11.32
C VAL A 191 8.61 -10.30 10.43
N TYR A 192 9.80 -10.44 11.03
CA TYR A 192 11.03 -10.74 10.29
C TYR A 192 10.95 -12.07 9.51
N HIS A 193 10.36 -13.11 10.09
CA HIS A 193 10.15 -14.39 9.40
C HIS A 193 9.10 -14.29 8.30
N LEU A 194 8.05 -13.50 8.49
CA LEU A 194 7.03 -13.28 7.47
C LEU A 194 7.62 -12.53 6.27
N GLU A 195 8.33 -11.43 6.51
CA GLU A 195 9.03 -10.64 5.50
C GLU A 195 10.06 -11.47 4.74
N ARG A 196 10.82 -12.29 5.46
CA ARG A 196 11.77 -13.24 4.86
C ARG A 196 11.05 -14.27 3.98
N SER A 197 9.95 -14.85 4.45
CA SER A 197 9.18 -15.83 3.67
C SER A 197 8.57 -15.23 2.40
N ILE A 198 8.13 -13.97 2.46
CA ILE A 198 7.61 -13.24 1.30
C ILE A 198 8.74 -12.94 0.31
N ASN A 199 9.89 -12.48 0.80
CA ASN A 199 11.06 -12.20 -0.04
C ASN A 199 11.62 -13.48 -0.68
N GLU A 200 11.68 -14.59 0.07
CA GLU A 200 12.07 -15.91 -0.45
C GLU A 200 11.08 -16.39 -1.53
N ARG A 201 9.78 -16.19 -1.34
CA ARG A 201 8.76 -16.54 -2.33
C ARG A 201 8.86 -15.68 -3.60
N SER A 202 9.08 -14.38 -3.47
CA SER A 202 9.33 -13.49 -4.60
C SER A 202 10.63 -13.82 -5.34
N GLN A 203 11.68 -14.20 -4.61
CA GLN A 203 12.94 -14.68 -5.21
C GLN A 203 12.74 -16.01 -5.96
N GLN A 204 11.93 -16.93 -5.41
CA GLN A 204 11.58 -18.19 -6.08
C GLN A 204 10.75 -17.97 -7.35
N GLU A 205 9.79 -17.05 -7.33
CA GLU A 205 9.01 -16.69 -8.52
C GLU A 205 9.89 -16.03 -9.60
N LEU A 206 10.77 -15.11 -9.21
CA LEU A 206 11.73 -14.48 -10.12
C LEU A 206 12.70 -15.51 -10.72
N LEU A 207 13.20 -16.44 -9.90
CA LEU A 207 14.07 -17.53 -10.35
C LEU A 207 13.34 -18.41 -11.37
N ARG A 208 12.07 -18.75 -11.12
CA ARG A 208 11.27 -19.57 -12.04
C ARG A 208 11.07 -18.87 -13.38
N LEU A 209 10.70 -17.59 -13.39
CA LEU A 209 10.56 -16.80 -14.62
C LEU A 209 11.86 -16.76 -15.44
N LYS A 210 13.01 -16.59 -14.76
CA LYS A 210 14.31 -16.57 -15.41
C LYS A 210 14.73 -17.95 -15.95
N GLN A 211 14.36 -19.03 -15.25
CA GLN A 211 14.57 -20.40 -15.75
C GLN A 211 13.72 -20.70 -16.98
N ASP A 212 12.47 -20.25 -17.00
CA ASP A 212 11.59 -20.38 -18.17
C ASP A 212 12.17 -19.58 -19.36
N GLU A 213 12.61 -18.33 -19.13
CA GLU A 213 13.31 -17.49 -20.13
C GLU A 213 14.57 -18.16 -20.67
N LEU A 214 15.37 -18.79 -19.80
CA LEU A 214 16.56 -19.56 -20.19
C LEU A 214 16.19 -20.75 -21.11
N LEU A 215 15.15 -21.50 -20.77
CA LEU A 215 14.71 -22.66 -21.55
C LEU A 215 14.23 -22.24 -22.94
N GLU A 216 13.46 -21.14 -23.03
CA GLU A 216 13.02 -20.58 -24.31
C GLU A 216 14.21 -20.14 -25.16
N LEU A 217 15.13 -19.34 -24.60
CA LEU A 217 16.33 -18.88 -25.31
C LEU A 217 17.24 -20.03 -25.73
N TYR A 218 17.40 -21.04 -24.88
CA TYR A 218 18.21 -22.23 -25.20
C TYR A 218 17.56 -23.05 -26.33
N SER A 219 16.23 -23.20 -26.31
CA SER A 219 15.50 -23.86 -27.39
C SER A 219 15.66 -23.11 -28.72
N ALA A 220 15.54 -21.78 -28.71
CA ALA A 220 15.69 -20.94 -29.88
C ALA A 220 17.12 -20.93 -30.41
N TRP A 221 18.12 -20.88 -29.54
CA TRP A 221 19.54 -20.98 -29.90
C TRP A 221 19.88 -22.36 -30.48
N LYS A 222 19.31 -23.44 -29.93
CA LYS A 222 19.50 -24.79 -30.47
C LYS A 222 18.93 -24.95 -31.88
N THR A 223 17.81 -24.30 -32.17
CA THR A 223 17.19 -24.31 -33.50
C THR A 223 17.94 -23.43 -34.49
N GLU A 224 18.38 -22.24 -34.07
CA GLU A 224 19.13 -21.32 -34.90
C GLU A 224 20.17 -20.57 -34.03
N PRO A 225 21.44 -21.01 -34.08
CA PRO A 225 22.50 -20.45 -33.27
C PRO A 225 22.99 -19.14 -33.88
N THR A 226 22.56 -18.02 -33.30
CA THR A 226 23.00 -16.66 -33.63
C THR A 226 23.76 -16.05 -32.46
N ALA A 227 24.72 -15.16 -32.75
CA ALA A 227 25.53 -14.49 -31.74
C ALA A 227 24.69 -13.67 -30.75
N GLU A 228 23.60 -13.04 -31.21
CA GLU A 228 22.67 -12.29 -30.36
C GLU A 228 21.94 -13.19 -29.33
N ARG A 229 21.61 -14.44 -29.72
CA ARG A 229 20.97 -15.40 -28.81
C ARG A 229 21.96 -15.99 -27.81
N GLU A 230 23.22 -16.15 -28.21
CA GLU A 230 24.30 -16.55 -27.32
C GLU A 230 24.58 -15.47 -26.25
N GLU A 231 24.63 -14.20 -26.65
CA GLU A 231 24.77 -13.08 -25.70
C GLU A 231 23.58 -12.99 -24.73
N SER A 232 22.36 -13.18 -25.25
CA SER A 232 21.14 -13.20 -24.42
C SER A 232 21.12 -14.37 -23.44
N LEU A 233 21.62 -15.55 -23.84
CA LEU A 233 21.80 -16.71 -22.97
C LEU A 233 22.79 -16.42 -21.84
N VAL A 234 23.96 -15.86 -22.16
CA VAL A 234 24.98 -15.51 -21.16
C VAL A 234 24.45 -14.49 -20.16
N ARG A 235 23.68 -13.49 -20.63
CA ARG A 235 23.03 -12.49 -19.77
C ARG A 235 22.07 -13.15 -18.76
N VAL A 236 21.13 -13.97 -19.25
CA VAL A 236 20.12 -14.62 -18.38
C VAL A 236 20.77 -15.59 -17.40
N VAL A 237 21.81 -16.34 -17.81
CA VAL A 237 22.59 -17.19 -16.90
C VAL A 237 23.29 -16.37 -15.83
N GLY A 238 23.83 -15.19 -16.17
CA GLY A 238 24.42 -14.26 -15.20
C GLY A 238 23.41 -13.75 -14.18
N GLU A 239 22.21 -13.38 -14.63
CA GLU A 239 21.10 -12.95 -13.77
C GLU A 239 20.63 -14.08 -12.84
N ILE A 240 20.52 -15.32 -13.33
CA ILE A 240 20.18 -16.48 -12.50
C ILE A 240 21.26 -16.75 -11.46
N LYS A 241 22.55 -16.64 -11.81
CA LYS A 241 23.66 -16.84 -10.85
C LYS A 241 23.73 -15.78 -9.76
N GLN A 242 23.22 -14.57 -10.01
CA GLN A 242 23.08 -13.55 -8.97
C GLN A 242 21.98 -13.91 -7.95
N ILE A 243 20.94 -14.62 -8.39
CA ILE A 243 19.80 -15.04 -7.55
C ILE A 243 20.10 -16.37 -6.85
N ASN A 244 20.73 -17.31 -7.56
CA ASN A 244 21.12 -18.63 -7.06
C ASN A 244 22.59 -18.92 -7.44
N PRO A 245 23.55 -18.69 -6.53
CA PRO A 245 24.98 -18.91 -6.78
C PRO A 245 25.34 -20.37 -7.10
N ASP A 246 24.53 -21.33 -6.66
CA ASP A 246 24.74 -22.76 -6.90
C ASP A 246 24.25 -23.22 -8.29
N PHE A 247 23.65 -22.32 -9.06
CA PHE A 247 23.17 -22.63 -10.41
C PHE A 247 24.33 -22.92 -11.38
N LYS A 248 24.35 -24.16 -11.88
CA LYS A 248 25.33 -24.64 -12.85
C LYS A 248 24.69 -24.74 -14.23
N PHE A 249 25.17 -23.90 -15.14
CA PHE A 249 24.84 -23.97 -16.55
C PHE A 249 26.08 -23.60 -17.35
N ASP A 250 26.49 -24.52 -18.21
CA ASP A 250 27.58 -24.35 -19.16
C ASP A 250 27.01 -24.52 -20.56
N LEU A 251 27.25 -23.55 -21.44
CA LEU A 251 26.93 -23.70 -22.85
C LEU A 251 27.75 -24.87 -23.39
N PRO A 252 27.14 -25.81 -24.14
CA PRO A 252 27.88 -26.89 -24.75
C PRO A 252 28.93 -26.30 -25.69
N LYS A 253 30.20 -26.43 -25.31
CA LYS A 253 31.32 -26.06 -26.17
C LYS A 253 31.26 -26.93 -27.42
N ARG A 254 31.27 -26.28 -28.59
CA ARG A 254 31.66 -26.97 -29.83
C ARG A 254 33.16 -27.23 -29.80
#